data_AF-A0A957QYV9-F1
#
_entry.id   AF-A0A957QYV9-F1
#
_cell.length_a   1.000
_cell.length_b   1.000
_cell.length_c   1.000
_cell.angle_alpha   90.00
_cell.angle_beta   90.00
_cell.angle_gamma   90.00
#
_symmetry.space_group_name_H-M   'P 1'
#
loop_
_entity.id
_entity.type
_entity.pdbx_description
1 polymer ?
#
loop_
_entity_poly.entity_id
_entity_poly.type
_entity_poly.pdbx_seq_one_letter_code
_entity_poly.pdbx_strand_id
1 'polypeptide(L)'
;ARRPLPRFASRSFAASWRPAIVSGDRPVVALFADTFNNYYEPDNLRAAAQLLEAAGAQVQLAPQVCCGRPLISKGFLDTAARQAAAMTAALLPLVEAGIPVLFSEPSCHSAVLDD
;
A
#
# COMPACT_ATOMS: atom_id res chain seq x y z
N ALA A 1 26.78 -11.21 9.06
CA ALA A 1 25.81 -12.01 9.84
C ALA A 1 24.67 -12.45 8.93
N ARG A 2 24.16 -13.70 9.04
CA ARG A 2 22.98 -14.14 8.26
C ARG A 2 21.71 -13.66 8.98
N ARG A 3 20.87 -12.90 8.27
CA ARG A 3 19.56 -12.46 8.78
C ARG A 3 18.56 -13.62 8.57
N PRO A 4 17.72 -13.97 9.55
CA PRO A 4 16.71 -14.99 9.36
C PRO A 4 15.72 -14.57 8.27
N LEU A 5 15.15 -15.55 7.55
CA LEU A 5 14.08 -15.27 6.59
C LEU A 5 12.84 -14.74 7.33
N PRO A 6 12.13 -13.75 6.77
CA PRO A 6 10.91 -13.26 7.36
C PRO A 6 9.84 -14.36 7.36
N ARG A 7 8.98 -14.36 8.38
CA ARG A 7 7.86 -15.31 8.48
C ARG A 7 6.64 -14.71 7.80
N PHE A 8 5.93 -15.52 7.03
CA PHE A 8 4.62 -15.14 6.53
C PHE A 8 3.62 -15.02 7.69
N ALA A 9 2.77 -14.01 7.63
CA ALA A 9 1.60 -13.91 8.47
C ALA A 9 0.57 -14.98 8.09
N SER A 10 -0.19 -15.47 9.07
CA SER A 10 -1.25 -16.47 8.83
C SER A 10 -2.38 -15.94 7.93
N ARG A 11 -2.60 -14.62 7.94
CA ARG A 11 -3.51 -13.90 7.05
C ARG A 11 -2.88 -12.60 6.63
N SER A 12 -3.07 -12.23 5.36
CA SER A 12 -2.60 -10.93 4.88
C SER A 12 -3.40 -9.78 5.52
N PHE A 13 -2.83 -8.58 5.50
CA PHE A 13 -3.55 -7.38 5.90
C PHE A 13 -4.85 -7.26 5.10
N ALA A 14 -4.78 -7.31 3.77
CA ALA A 14 -5.95 -7.18 2.91
C ALA A 14 -7.04 -8.22 3.18
N ALA A 15 -6.66 -9.47 3.47
CA ALA A 15 -7.64 -10.51 3.77
C ALA A 15 -8.32 -10.33 5.14
N SER A 16 -7.62 -9.73 6.11
CA SER A 16 -8.10 -9.52 7.48
C SER A 16 -8.69 -8.13 7.72
N TRP A 17 -8.38 -7.15 6.86
CA TRP A 17 -8.81 -5.77 6.99
C TRP A 17 -10.33 -5.66 6.84
N ARG A 18 -10.93 -4.91 7.75
CA ARG A 18 -12.34 -4.54 7.72
C ARG A 18 -12.37 -3.03 8.00
N PRO A 19 -12.71 -2.19 7.00
CA PRO A 19 -12.79 -0.76 7.25
C PRO A 19 -13.87 -0.50 8.29
N ALA A 20 -13.60 0.41 9.23
CA ALA A 20 -14.63 0.88 10.14
C ALA A 20 -15.76 1.52 9.33
N ILE A 21 -17.00 1.15 9.62
CA ILE A 21 -18.16 1.87 9.09
C ILE A 21 -18.33 3.10 9.96
N VAL A 22 -17.99 4.26 9.42
CA VAL A 22 -18.05 5.52 10.16
C VAL A 22 -19.04 6.44 9.46
N SER A 23 -19.96 7.01 10.23
CA SER A 23 -20.95 7.96 9.74
C SER A 23 -20.39 9.39 9.78
N GLY A 24 -20.76 10.20 8.79
CA GLY A 24 -20.36 11.61 8.66
C GLY A 24 -19.38 11.86 7.52
N ASP A 25 -19.05 13.13 7.30
CA ASP A 25 -18.18 13.58 6.21
C ASP A 25 -16.71 13.64 6.69
N ARG A 26 -16.04 12.48 6.71
CA ARG A 26 -14.64 12.35 7.13
C ARG A 26 -13.70 12.29 5.91
N PRO A 27 -12.50 12.88 5.98
CA PRO A 27 -11.53 12.74 4.89
C PRO A 27 -11.16 11.26 4.72
N VAL A 28 -11.16 10.79 3.47
CA VAL A 28 -10.80 9.41 3.14
C VAL A 28 -9.30 9.33 2.84
N VAL A 29 -8.62 8.31 3.35
CA VAL A 29 -7.22 7.99 3.02
C VAL A 29 -7.17 6.56 2.49
N ALA A 30 -6.52 6.37 1.34
CA ALA A 30 -6.29 5.04 0.79
C ALA A 30 -4.93 4.52 1.26
N LEU A 31 -4.93 3.42 2.01
CA LEU A 31 -3.71 2.78 2.52
C LEU A 31 -3.17 1.81 1.46
N PHE A 32 -1.94 2.04 1.00
CA PHE A 32 -1.25 1.14 0.07
C PHE A 32 -0.64 -0.04 0.84
N ALA A 33 -1.09 -1.25 0.52
CA ALA A 33 -0.54 -2.47 1.12
C ALA A 33 0.52 -3.08 0.20
N ASP A 34 1.78 -2.87 0.53
CA ASP A 34 2.90 -3.47 -0.19
C ASP A 34 3.10 -4.96 0.16
N THR A 35 4.06 -5.60 -0.49
CA THR A 35 4.30 -7.04 -0.32
C THR A 35 4.72 -7.38 1.11
N PHE A 36 5.53 -6.55 1.76
CA PHE A 36 6.06 -6.82 3.09
C PHE A 36 4.99 -6.63 4.16
N ASN A 37 4.38 -5.46 4.20
CA ASN A 37 3.37 -5.15 5.20
C ASN A 37 2.01 -5.79 4.90
N ASN A 38 1.76 -6.34 3.71
CA ASN A 38 0.58 -7.17 3.49
C ASN A 38 0.79 -8.61 3.97
N TYR A 39 1.96 -9.23 3.73
CA TYR A 39 2.16 -10.68 3.91
C TYR A 39 3.09 -11.10 5.05
N TYR A 40 3.98 -10.23 5.54
CA TYR A 40 4.96 -10.56 6.58
C TYR A 40 4.71 -9.74 7.84
N GLU A 41 4.41 -8.44 7.70
CA GLU A 41 4.26 -7.50 8.81
C GLU A 41 2.91 -6.73 8.73
N PRO A 42 1.74 -7.42 8.73
CA PRO A 42 0.42 -6.80 8.65
C PRO A 42 0.04 -5.89 9.80
N ASP A 43 0.79 -5.95 10.91
CA ASP A 43 0.59 -5.08 12.06
C ASP A 43 1.05 -3.64 11.77
N ASN A 44 2.02 -3.44 10.85
CA ASN A 44 2.45 -2.10 10.43
C ASN A 44 1.29 -1.33 9.78
N LEU A 45 0.56 -1.99 8.86
CA LEU A 45 -0.64 -1.40 8.26
C LEU A 45 -1.79 -1.25 9.25
N ARG A 46 -1.89 -2.14 10.27
CA ARG A 46 -2.87 -1.96 11.36
C ARG A 46 -2.63 -0.67 12.11
N ALA A 47 -1.38 -0.47 12.52
CA ALA A 47 -0.99 0.68 13.32
C ALA A 47 -1.18 1.97 12.52
N ALA A 48 -0.81 1.96 11.23
CA ALA A 48 -1.06 3.10 10.34
C ALA A 48 -2.56 3.41 10.22
N ALA A 49 -3.40 2.39 10.00
CA ALA A 49 -4.84 2.60 9.91
C ALA A 49 -5.45 3.12 11.22
N GLN A 50 -5.09 2.53 12.36
CA GLN A 50 -5.55 2.96 13.68
C GLN A 50 -5.15 4.41 13.98
N LEU A 51 -3.93 4.81 13.60
CA LEU A 51 -3.46 6.18 13.77
C LEU A 51 -4.28 7.17 12.92
N LEU A 52 -4.52 6.84 11.65
CA LEU A 52 -5.31 7.67 10.74
C LEU A 52 -6.77 7.79 11.21
N GLU A 53 -7.37 6.69 11.66
CA GLU A 53 -8.72 6.65 12.20
C GLU A 53 -8.84 7.49 13.49
N ALA A 54 -7.85 7.39 14.38
CA ALA A 54 -7.76 8.22 15.59
C ALA A 54 -7.57 9.71 15.27
N ALA A 55 -6.91 10.02 14.15
CA ALA A 55 -6.79 11.38 13.62
C ALA A 55 -8.06 11.87 12.89
N GLY A 56 -9.12 11.07 12.83
CA GLY A 56 -10.42 11.45 12.26
C GLY A 56 -10.60 11.13 10.78
N ALA A 57 -9.65 10.44 10.14
CA ALA A 57 -9.80 9.98 8.77
C ALA A 57 -10.60 8.67 8.67
N GLN A 58 -11.19 8.43 7.50
CA GLN A 58 -11.70 7.12 7.11
C GLN A 58 -10.64 6.39 6.28
N VAL A 59 -10.25 5.19 6.72
CA VAL A 59 -9.21 4.41 6.03
C VAL A 59 -9.84 3.37 5.13
N GLN A 60 -9.48 3.40 3.84
CA GLN A 60 -9.79 2.34 2.89
C GLN A 60 -8.51 1.70 2.37
N LEU A 61 -8.62 0.48 1.85
CA LEU A 61 -7.49 -0.18 1.20
C LEU A 61 -7.37 0.33 -0.24
N ALA A 62 -6.17 0.72 -0.67
CA ALA A 62 -5.90 1.00 -2.07
C ALA A 62 -6.02 -0.29 -2.92
N PRO A 63 -6.26 -0.20 -4.24
CA PRO A 63 -6.22 -1.34 -5.13
C PRO A 63 -4.96 -2.18 -4.96
N GLN A 64 -5.11 -3.51 -5.00
CA GLN A 64 -3.99 -4.43 -4.79
C GLN A 64 -3.11 -4.51 -6.05
N VAL A 65 -2.14 -3.62 -6.13
CA VAL A 65 -1.13 -3.55 -7.19
C VAL A 65 0.27 -3.47 -6.58
N CYS A 66 1.29 -3.91 -7.32
CA CYS A 66 2.68 -3.84 -6.87
C CYS A 66 3.36 -2.59 -7.42
N CYS A 67 4.28 -2.00 -6.64
CA CYS A 67 5.11 -0.86 -7.03
C CYS A 67 6.18 -1.20 -8.08
N GLY A 68 6.48 -2.48 -8.30
CA GLY A 68 7.49 -2.89 -9.28
C GLY A 68 8.94 -2.67 -8.86
N ARG A 69 9.23 -2.16 -7.64
CA ARG A 69 10.59 -1.94 -7.12
C ARG A 69 11.57 -3.09 -7.39
N PRO A 70 11.23 -4.38 -7.17
CA PRO A 70 12.15 -5.48 -7.48
C PRO A 70 12.48 -5.61 -8.99
N LEU A 71 11.53 -5.29 -9.88
CA LEU A 71 11.76 -5.31 -11.32
C LEU A 71 12.76 -4.22 -11.72
N ILE A 72 12.59 -3.02 -11.17
CA ILE A 72 13.50 -1.89 -11.35
C ILE A 72 14.91 -2.27 -10.87
N SER A 73 15.05 -2.73 -9.62
CA SER A 73 16.35 -3.07 -9.02
C SER A 73 17.06 -4.26 -9.68
N LYS A 74 16.36 -5.04 -10.51
CA LYS A 74 16.95 -6.17 -11.26
C LYS A 74 17.09 -5.90 -12.76
N GLY A 75 16.82 -4.68 -13.21
CA GLY A 75 16.99 -4.28 -14.61
C GLY A 75 15.92 -4.82 -15.56
N PHE A 76 14.80 -5.34 -15.04
CA PHE A 76 13.68 -5.81 -15.85
C PHE A 76 12.78 -4.65 -16.28
N LEU A 77 13.36 -3.63 -16.91
CA LEU A 77 12.74 -2.32 -17.13
C LEU A 77 11.47 -2.37 -17.99
N ASP A 78 11.43 -3.20 -19.03
CA ASP A 78 10.20 -3.35 -19.85
C ASP A 78 9.03 -3.90 -19.03
N THR A 79 9.32 -4.80 -18.09
CA THR A 79 8.30 -5.36 -17.19
C THR A 79 7.93 -4.35 -16.11
N ALA A 80 8.92 -3.61 -15.60
CA ALA A 80 8.68 -2.52 -14.65
C ALA A 80 7.77 -1.44 -15.25
N ALA A 81 7.99 -1.04 -16.51
CA ALA A 81 7.16 -0.05 -17.19
C ALA A 81 5.70 -0.52 -17.35
N ARG A 82 5.48 -1.79 -17.69
CA ARG A 82 4.12 -2.37 -17.73
C ARG A 82 3.48 -2.42 -16.34
N GLN A 83 4.25 -2.77 -15.31
CA GLN A 83 3.77 -2.78 -13.93
C GLN A 83 3.41 -1.36 -13.45
N ALA A 84 4.23 -0.37 -13.77
CA ALA A 84 3.98 1.04 -13.47
C ALA A 84 2.69 1.54 -14.17
N ALA A 85 2.51 1.24 -15.45
CA ALA A 85 1.28 1.59 -16.17
C ALA A 85 0.03 0.97 -15.52
N ALA A 86 0.09 -0.30 -15.12
CA ALA A 86 -1.01 -0.97 -14.43
C ALA A 86 -1.29 -0.36 -13.04
N MET A 87 -0.24 -0.04 -12.28
CA MET A 87 -0.36 0.62 -10.99
C MET A 87 -0.97 2.02 -11.11
N THR A 88 -0.47 2.84 -12.04
CA THR A 88 -1.01 4.18 -12.30
C THR A 88 -2.47 4.10 -12.69
N ALA A 89 -2.85 3.20 -13.61
CA ALA A 89 -4.25 3.02 -13.99
C ALA A 89 -5.15 2.62 -12.80
N ALA A 90 -4.62 1.83 -11.85
CA ALA A 90 -5.37 1.43 -10.66
C ALA A 90 -5.49 2.55 -9.62
N LEU A 91 -4.44 3.36 -9.43
CA LEU A 91 -4.43 4.42 -8.41
C LEU A 91 -5.04 5.75 -8.90
N LEU A 92 -5.02 6.01 -10.21
CA LEU A 92 -5.49 7.27 -10.80
C LEU A 92 -6.92 7.66 -10.35
N PRO A 93 -7.92 6.76 -10.30
CA PRO A 93 -9.26 7.13 -9.83
C PRO A 93 -9.29 7.67 -8.39
N LEU A 94 -8.40 7.19 -7.51
CA LEU A 94 -8.30 7.71 -6.14
C LEU A 94 -7.74 9.13 -6.15
N VAL A 95 -6.70 9.37 -6.94
CA VAL A 95 -6.05 10.69 -7.06
C VAL A 95 -7.00 11.71 -7.67
N GLU A 96 -7.72 11.34 -8.73
CA GLU A 96 -8.74 12.20 -9.37
C GLU A 96 -9.89 12.54 -8.41
N ALA A 97 -10.25 11.63 -7.50
CA ALA A 97 -11.21 11.86 -6.44
C ALA A 97 -10.66 12.69 -5.25
N GLY A 98 -9.40 13.14 -5.32
CA GLY A 98 -8.74 13.89 -4.26
C GLY A 98 -8.40 13.05 -3.02
N ILE A 99 -8.40 11.72 -3.14
CA ILE A 99 -8.12 10.79 -2.04
C ILE A 99 -6.61 10.56 -1.96
N PRO A 100 -5.92 10.96 -0.88
CA PRO A 100 -4.50 10.68 -0.71
C PRO A 100 -4.23 9.18 -0.58
N VAL A 101 -3.19 8.71 -1.27
CA VAL A 101 -2.66 7.35 -1.16
C VAL A 101 -1.46 7.35 -0.22
N LEU A 102 -1.58 6.66 0.91
CA LEU A 102 -0.53 6.55 1.92
C LEU A 102 0.32 5.30 1.71
N PHE A 103 1.62 5.50 1.54
CA PHE A 103 2.62 4.44 1.50
C PHE A 103 3.34 4.38 2.86
N SER A 104 3.30 3.23 3.53
CA SER A 104 4.04 3.04 4.79
C SER A 104 5.51 2.68 4.58
N GLU A 105 5.85 2.18 3.38
CA GLU A 105 7.18 1.70 3.05
C GLU A 105 7.86 2.63 2.02
N PRO A 106 9.04 3.21 2.35
CA PRO A 106 9.69 4.21 1.51
C PRO A 106 10.10 3.75 0.11
N SER A 107 10.47 2.47 -0.08
CA SER A 107 10.92 1.96 -1.38
C SER A 107 9.78 1.85 -2.40
N CYS A 108 8.57 1.55 -1.95
CA CYS A 108 7.35 1.56 -2.76
C CYS A 108 6.97 3.00 -3.10
N HIS A 109 7.02 3.91 -2.13
CA HIS A 109 6.74 5.33 -2.37
C HIS A 109 7.69 5.92 -3.42
N SER A 110 9.00 5.75 -3.24
CA SER A 110 10.00 6.22 -4.23
C SER A 110 9.83 5.56 -5.59
N ALA A 111 9.43 4.28 -5.66
CA ALA A 111 9.20 3.62 -6.95
C ALA A 111 8.00 4.17 -7.71
N VAL A 112 7.06 4.82 -7.02
CA VAL A 112 5.88 5.45 -7.63
C VAL A 112 6.19 6.91 -8.02
N LEU A 113 7.01 7.59 -7.21
CA LEU A 113 7.27 9.02 -7.36
C LEU A 113 8.48 9.33 -8.26
N ASP A 114 9.56 8.56 -8.13
CA ASP A 114 10.88 8.91 -8.66
C ASP A 114 11.29 8.07 -9.89
N ASP A 115 10.74 6.84 -10.04
CA ASP A 115 11.11 5.86 -11.07
C ASP A 115 10.02 5.65 -12.13
#